data_AF-A0A950DIF6-F1
#
_entry.id   AF-A0A950DIF6-F1
#
_cell.length_a   1.000
_cell.length_b   1.000
_cell.length_c   1.000
_cell.angle_alpha   90.00
_cell.angle_beta   90.00
_cell.angle_gamma   90.00
#
_symmetry.space_group_name_H-M   'P 1'
#
loop_
_entity.id
_entity.type
_entity.pdbx_description
1 polymer ?
#
loop_
_entity_poly.entity_id
_entity_poly.type
_entity_poly.pdbx_seq_one_letter_code
_entity_poly.pdbx_strand_id
1 'polypeptide(L)'
;KGDHPDALYVPSDATFNSNRIAINTFALNARIPTMLAFRELVEAGGLMCYGPNYANLFRRAAEYVDKILRGEKPADMPFEQAAKFELVINLATAKALGLNIPESFLLRADEVIE
;
A
#
# COMPACT_ATOMS: atom_id res chain seq x y z
N LYS A 1 -18.23 -26.60 -1.11
CA LYS A 1 -17.46 -25.42 -0.61
C LYS A 1 -16.10 -25.53 -1.27
N GLY A 2 -15.91 -24.79 -2.37
CA GLY A 2 -14.77 -24.94 -3.27
C GLY A 2 -13.53 -24.21 -2.75
N ASP A 3 -12.40 -24.57 -3.33
CA ASP A 3 -11.00 -24.23 -3.02
C ASP A 3 -10.63 -22.74 -3.22
N HIS A 4 -11.58 -21.82 -3.00
CA HIS A 4 -11.37 -20.39 -3.22
C HIS A 4 -10.78 -19.72 -1.97
N PRO A 5 -9.73 -18.89 -2.13
CA PRO A 5 -9.17 -18.16 -1.01
C PRO A 5 -10.13 -17.06 -0.53
N ASP A 6 -10.19 -16.86 0.78
CA ASP A 6 -11.02 -15.82 1.40
C ASP A 6 -10.46 -14.40 1.21
N ALA A 7 -9.16 -14.29 0.92
CA ALA A 7 -8.47 -13.02 0.70
C ALA A 7 -7.19 -13.23 -0.13
N LEU A 8 -6.71 -12.15 -0.75
CA LEU A 8 -5.45 -12.12 -1.49
C LEU A 8 -4.49 -11.11 -0.84
N TYR A 9 -3.35 -11.60 -0.35
CA TYR A 9 -2.24 -10.75 0.06
C TYR A 9 -1.30 -10.50 -1.12
N VAL A 10 -1.03 -9.23 -1.43
CA VAL A 10 -0.10 -8.83 -2.49
C VAL A 10 1.10 -8.14 -1.83
N PRO A 11 2.24 -8.84 -1.71
CA PRO A 11 3.43 -8.28 -1.09
C PRO A 11 4.09 -7.22 -1.98
N SER A 12 5.11 -6.57 -1.42
CA SER A 12 5.99 -5.66 -2.13
C SER A 12 6.76 -6.43 -3.21
N ASP A 13 6.44 -6.15 -4.48
CA ASP A 13 7.16 -6.71 -5.63
C ASP A 13 6.98 -5.80 -6.85
N ALA A 14 8.04 -5.65 -7.65
CA ALA A 14 8.01 -4.80 -8.84
C ALA A 14 7.03 -5.31 -9.89
N THR A 15 6.96 -6.63 -10.11
CA THR A 15 6.05 -7.27 -11.07
C THR A 15 4.60 -7.07 -10.64
N PHE A 16 4.29 -7.21 -9.35
CA PHE A 16 2.93 -6.97 -8.85
C PHE A 16 2.54 -5.49 -8.97
N ASN A 17 3.45 -4.57 -8.66
CA ASN A 17 3.17 -3.14 -8.82
C ASN A 17 2.91 -2.74 -10.29
N SER A 18 3.72 -3.27 -11.22
CA SER A 18 3.53 -3.04 -12.66
C SER A 18 2.20 -3.61 -13.17
N ASN A 19 1.68 -4.67 -12.55
CA ASN A 19 0.44 -5.34 -12.94
C ASN A 19 -0.74 -5.05 -12.01
N ARG A 20 -0.65 -4.03 -11.16
CA ARG A 20 -1.64 -3.74 -10.09
C ARG A 20 -3.08 -3.66 -10.60
N ILE A 21 -3.31 -3.08 -11.78
CA ILE A 21 -4.65 -2.98 -12.38
C ILE A 21 -5.19 -4.38 -12.69
N ALA A 22 -4.39 -5.25 -13.31
CA ALA A 22 -4.81 -6.61 -13.67
C ALA A 22 -5.09 -7.45 -12.41
N ILE A 23 -4.23 -7.34 -11.39
CA ILE A 23 -4.38 -8.04 -10.11
C ILE A 23 -5.66 -7.61 -9.39
N ASN A 24 -5.87 -6.30 -9.24
CA ASN A 24 -7.06 -5.77 -8.57
C ASN A 24 -8.34 -6.11 -9.35
N THR A 25 -8.30 -6.00 -10.68
CA THR A 25 -9.43 -6.38 -11.54
C THR A 25 -9.80 -7.86 -11.36
N PHE A 26 -8.79 -8.74 -11.36
CA PHE A 26 -9.00 -10.16 -11.11
C PHE A 26 -9.61 -10.41 -9.74
N ALA A 27 -9.03 -9.84 -8.68
CA ALA A 27 -9.48 -10.03 -7.31
C ALA A 27 -10.92 -9.53 -7.11
N LEU A 28 -11.24 -8.34 -7.62
CA LEU A 28 -12.58 -7.76 -7.54
C LEU A 28 -13.62 -8.62 -8.28
N ASN A 29 -13.31 -9.06 -9.51
CA ASN A 29 -14.18 -9.94 -10.29
C ASN A 29 -14.41 -11.29 -9.60
N ALA A 30 -13.38 -11.81 -8.94
CA ALA A 30 -13.46 -13.04 -8.15
C ALA A 30 -14.09 -12.84 -6.76
N ARG A 31 -14.50 -11.62 -6.39
CA ARG A 31 -15.01 -11.25 -5.06
C ARG A 31 -14.03 -11.55 -3.92
N ILE A 32 -12.73 -11.44 -4.20
CA ILE A 32 -11.65 -11.68 -3.23
C ILE A 32 -11.14 -10.33 -2.73
N PRO A 33 -11.25 -10.02 -1.42
CA PRO A 33 -10.67 -8.83 -0.84
C PRO A 33 -9.14 -8.86 -0.88
N THR A 34 -8.51 -7.69 -1.11
CA THR A 34 -7.05 -7.58 -1.19
C THR A 34 -6.44 -6.87 0.02
N MET A 35 -5.31 -7.40 0.51
CA MET A 35 -4.41 -6.71 1.43
C MET A 35 -3.10 -6.45 0.70
N LEU A 36 -2.71 -5.18 0.58
CA LEU A 36 -1.68 -4.74 -0.34
C LEU A 36 -0.49 -4.15 0.42
N ALA A 37 0.69 -4.20 -0.19
CA ALA A 37 1.91 -3.63 0.40
C ALA A 37 1.99 -2.10 0.28
N PHE A 38 1.39 -1.51 -0.75
CA PHE A 38 1.51 -0.08 -1.04
C PHE A 38 0.17 0.58 -1.30
N ARG A 39 0.13 1.88 -1.02
CA ARG A 39 -1.02 2.75 -1.25
C ARG A 39 -1.43 2.81 -2.73
N GLU A 40 -0.47 2.82 -3.63
CA GLU A 40 -0.68 2.94 -5.08
C GLU A 40 -1.49 1.75 -5.63
N LEU A 41 -1.44 0.59 -4.98
CA LEU A 41 -2.29 -0.55 -5.32
C LEU A 41 -3.72 -0.37 -4.80
N VAL A 42 -3.92 0.33 -3.68
CA VAL A 42 -5.25 0.65 -3.14
C VAL A 42 -5.93 1.70 -4.02
N GLU A 43 -5.18 2.73 -4.42
CA GLU A 43 -5.62 3.75 -5.38
C GLU A 43 -5.94 3.16 -6.77
N ALA A 44 -5.26 2.07 -7.16
CA ALA A 44 -5.57 1.32 -8.37
C ALA A 44 -6.76 0.35 -8.24
N GLY A 45 -7.63 0.53 -7.23
CA GLY A 45 -8.85 -0.26 -7.04
C GLY A 45 -8.70 -1.49 -6.13
N GLY A 46 -7.63 -1.57 -5.34
CA GLY A 46 -7.49 -2.57 -4.28
C GLY A 46 -8.29 -2.19 -3.03
N LEU A 47 -8.40 -3.10 -2.06
CA LEU A 47 -9.23 -2.88 -0.86
C LEU A 47 -8.47 -2.08 0.21
N MET A 48 -7.32 -2.57 0.69
CA MET A 48 -6.59 -1.87 1.76
C MET A 48 -5.10 -2.20 1.76
N CYS A 49 -4.29 -1.33 2.38
CA CYS A 49 -2.88 -1.58 2.65
C CYS A 49 -2.51 -1.14 4.06
N TYR A 50 -1.45 -1.75 4.59
CA TYR A 50 -0.72 -1.22 5.73
C TYR A 50 0.77 -1.27 5.42
N GLY A 51 1.36 -0.11 5.16
CA GLY A 51 2.70 -0.04 4.58
C GLY A 51 3.34 1.34 4.72
N PRO A 52 4.63 1.46 4.42
CA PRO A 52 5.32 2.73 4.50
C PRO A 52 4.82 3.71 3.43
N ASN A 53 4.84 5.00 3.75
CA ASN A 53 4.53 6.06 2.79
C ASN A 53 5.74 6.30 1.86
N TYR A 54 5.70 5.76 0.64
CA TYR A 54 6.80 5.87 -0.32
C TYR A 54 7.07 7.30 -0.79
N ALA A 55 6.04 8.14 -0.92
CA ALA A 55 6.24 9.55 -1.25
C ALA A 55 7.07 10.28 -0.17
N ASN A 56 6.84 9.95 1.11
CA ASN A 56 7.68 10.44 2.21
C ASN A 56 9.09 9.87 2.13
N LEU A 57 9.24 8.56 1.90
CA LEU A 57 10.56 7.92 1.76
C LEU A 57 11.38 8.52 0.62
N PHE A 58 10.78 8.81 -0.53
CA PHE A 58 11.48 9.46 -1.65
C PHE A 58 11.90 10.89 -1.32
N ARG A 59 11.10 11.64 -0.55
CA ARG A 59 11.51 12.97 -0.06
C ARG A 59 12.72 12.88 0.87
N ARG A 60 12.74 11.92 1.79
CA ARG A 60 13.91 11.66 2.66
C ARG A 60 15.13 11.21 1.85
N ALA A 61 14.95 10.37 0.84
CA ALA A 61 16.03 9.96 -0.04
C ALA A 61 16.67 11.17 -0.77
N ALA A 62 15.88 12.19 -1.13
CA ALA A 62 16.42 13.42 -1.71
C ALA A 62 17.34 14.19 -0.74
N GLU A 63 17.08 14.15 0.57
CA GLU A 63 17.96 14.75 1.58
C GLU A 63 19.30 13.99 1.66
N TYR A 64 19.27 12.67 1.51
CA TYR A 64 20.49 11.86 1.41
C TYR A 64 21.30 12.24 0.17
N VAL A 65 20.64 12.40 -0.97
CA VAL A 65 21.29 12.84 -2.21
C VAL A 65 21.93 14.22 -2.04
N ASP A 66 21.24 15.20 -1.44
CA ASP A 66 21.81 16.53 -1.18
C ASP A 66 23.07 16.46 -0.30
N LYS A 67 23.05 15.67 0.78
CA LYS A 67 24.21 15.44 1.65
C LYS A 67 25.40 14.85 0.91
N ILE A 68 25.16 13.82 0.08
CA ILE A 68 26.21 13.19 -0.74
C ILE A 68 26.80 14.20 -1.74
N LEU A 69 25.95 14.99 -2.40
CA LEU A 69 26.39 16.03 -3.34
C LEU A 69 27.19 17.15 -2.65
N ARG A 70 26.99 17.38 -1.35
CA ARG A 70 27.80 18.29 -0.51
C ARG A 70 29.10 17.67 0.00
N GLY A 71 29.38 16.40 -0.30
CA GLY A 71 30.63 15.72 0.03
C GLY A 71 30.58 14.84 1.27
N GLU A 72 29.40 14.61 1.86
CA GLU A 72 29.23 13.62 2.93
C GLU A 72 29.46 12.21 2.37
N LYS A 73 30.20 11.36 3.10
CA LYS A 73 30.51 10.00 2.63
C LYS A 73 29.34 9.07 2.94
N PRO A 74 28.81 8.31 1.95
CA PRO A 74 27.71 7.37 2.18
C PRO A 74 27.95 6.35 3.30
N ALA A 75 29.21 5.95 3.54
CA ALA A 75 29.57 5.00 4.58
C ALA A 75 29.42 5.55 6.02
N ASP A 76 29.42 6.88 6.17
CA ASP A 76 29.30 7.57 7.46
C ASP A 76 27.85 8.00 7.74
N MET A 77 26.97 7.92 6.73
CA MET A 77 25.56 8.29 6.85
C MET A 77 24.77 7.20 7.58
N PRO A 78 23.89 7.54 8.54
CA PRO A 78 23.08 6.55 9.23
C PRO A 78 22.11 5.86 8.27
N PHE A 79 21.78 4.59 8.52
CA PHE A 79 20.70 3.94 7.81
C PHE A 79 19.35 4.35 8.44
N GLU A 80 18.44 4.89 7.62
CA GLU A 80 17.11 5.28 8.07
C GLU A 80 16.05 4.26 7.66
N GLN A 81 15.35 3.70 8.66
CA GLN A 81 14.16 2.90 8.43
C GLN A 81 12.92 3.79 8.22
N ALA A 82 11.89 3.21 7.59
CA ALA A 82 10.59 3.83 7.50
C ALA A 82 10.01 4.02 8.91
N ALA A 83 9.78 5.27 9.30
CA ALA A 83 9.27 5.62 10.62
C ALA A 83 7.74 5.68 10.68
N LYS A 84 7.08 5.83 9.52
CA LYS A 84 5.62 5.97 9.41
C LYS A 84 5.05 4.90 8.49
N PHE A 85 4.06 4.19 9.00
CA PHE A 85 3.22 3.26 8.27
C PHE A 85 1.80 3.83 8.23
N GLU A 86 1.13 3.65 7.11
CA GLU A 86 -0.21 4.17 6.89
C GLU A 86 -1.17 3.01 6.59
N LEU A 87 -2.30 2.98 7.31
CA LEU A 87 -3.45 2.17 6.97
C LEU A 87 -4.34 2.96 6.01
N VAL A 88 -4.44 2.51 4.77
CA VAL A 88 -5.30 3.10 3.74
C VAL A 88 -6.39 2.12 3.37
N ILE A 89 -7.65 2.58 3.34
CA ILE A 89 -8.82 1.76 3.03
C ILE A 89 -9.60 2.39 1.87
N ASN A 90 -9.96 1.58 0.87
CA ASN A 90 -10.82 1.99 -0.24
C ASN A 90 -12.27 1.57 0.01
N LEU A 91 -13.13 2.55 0.32
CA LEU A 91 -14.55 2.32 0.60
C LEU A 91 -15.34 1.95 -0.64
N ALA A 92 -15.01 2.45 -1.84
CA ALA A 92 -15.68 2.02 -3.06
C ALA A 92 -15.41 0.55 -3.36
N THR A 93 -14.18 0.09 -3.18
CA THR A 93 -13.84 -1.34 -3.32
C THR A 93 -14.56 -2.18 -2.26
N ALA A 94 -14.62 -1.73 -1.00
CA ALA A 94 -15.37 -2.42 0.05
C ALA A 94 -16.87 -2.55 -0.31
N LYS A 95 -17.50 -1.46 -0.77
CA LYS A 95 -18.90 -1.43 -1.24
C LYS A 95 -19.10 -2.38 -2.42
N ALA A 96 -18.20 -2.35 -3.41
CA ALA A 96 -18.26 -3.22 -4.58
C ALA A 96 -18.15 -4.71 -4.22
N LEU A 97 -17.35 -5.04 -3.19
CA LEU A 97 -17.22 -6.39 -2.63
C LEU A 97 -18.38 -6.79 -1.72
N GLY A 98 -19.26 -5.87 -1.32
CA GLY A 98 -20.35 -6.11 -0.38
C GLY A 98 -19.87 -6.22 1.08
N LEU A 99 -18.71 -5.63 1.39
CA LEU A 99 -18.13 -5.63 2.73
C LEU A 99 -18.61 -4.41 3.52
N ASN A 100 -19.15 -4.66 4.71
CA ASN A 100 -19.44 -3.60 5.67
C ASN A 100 -18.25 -3.46 6.63
N ILE A 101 -17.44 -2.42 6.45
CA ILE A 101 -16.30 -2.16 7.33
C ILE A 101 -16.78 -1.40 8.56
N PRO A 102 -16.55 -1.92 9.79
CA PRO A 102 -16.98 -1.23 11.01
C PRO A 102 -16.38 0.17 11.13
N GLU A 103 -17.19 1.15 11.56
CA GLU A 103 -16.73 2.53 11.79
C GLU A 103 -15.53 2.59 12.75
N SER A 104 -15.54 1.75 13.79
CA SER A 104 -14.41 1.62 14.74
C SER A 104 -13.09 1.20 14.09
N PHE A 105 -13.14 0.55 12.92
CA PHE A 105 -11.96 0.21 12.13
C PHE A 105 -11.58 1.34 11.18
N LEU A 106 -12.55 1.97 10.51
CA LEU A 106 -12.32 3.14 9.66
C LEU A 106 -11.67 4.30 10.42
N LEU A 107 -12.06 4.51 11.68
CA LEU A 107 -11.46 5.53 12.56
C LEU A 107 -9.99 5.28 12.89
N ARG A 108 -9.47 4.07 12.63
CA ARG A 108 -8.03 3.76 12.79
C ARG A 108 -7.24 3.94 11.51
N ALA A 109 -7.90 4.07 10.37
CA ALA A 109 -7.23 4.30 9.11
C ALA A 109 -6.60 5.69 9.10
N ASP A 110 -5.36 5.77 8.64
CA ASP A 110 -4.71 7.05 8.37
C ASP A 110 -5.41 7.76 7.21
N GLU A 111 -5.95 6.98 6.25
CA GLU A 111 -6.75 7.52 5.17
C GLU A 111 -7.83 6.55 4.68
N VAL A 112 -8.97 7.13 4.31
CA VAL A 112 -10.08 6.44 3.67
C VAL A 112 -10.33 7.10 2.32
N ILE A 113 -10.24 6.32 1.25
CA ILE A 113 -10.45 6.78 -0.13
C ILE A 113 -11.78 6.24 -0.69
N GLU A 114 -12.35 6.94 -1.65
CA GLU A 114 -13.61 6.62 -2.35
C GLU A 114 -13.36 6.38 -3.84
#